data_AF-A0A4R8ZW70-F1
#
_entry.id   AF-A0A4R8ZW70-F1
#
_cell.length_a   1.000
_cell.length_b   1.000
_cell.length_c   1.000
_cell.angle_alpha   90.00
_cell.angle_beta   90.00
_cell.angle_gamma   90.00
#
_symmetry.space_group_name_H-M   'P 1'
#
loop_
_entity.id
_entity.type
_entity.pdbx_description
1 polymer ?
#
loop_
_entity_poly.entity_id
_entity_poly.type
_entity_poly.pdbx_seq_one_letter_code
_entity_poly.pdbx_strand_id
1 'polypeptide(L)'
;MADESLRMPSVLFRAVFDLGNITALPPRALPRGFENPSLMADWDEDHALGITVGFDSGELHVIIEDGEPTFHFHGPGDEADSPWGTSDTAAIVAWAMRLTALVRELEDLEDTVDDAADWYDSGLLIFVPETEPVALELIEVLITGELMTLPWLGSGEIEHAHGDDENHSIALLWNPDGPEEDRIIATASEDLETGAILVTASAGVDWAAVGLEAAEVLHWFEAFYENHHSSLSPEEQIMQKVLERIGGLS
;
A
#
# COMPACT_ATOMS: atom_id res chain seq x y z
N MET A 1 0.98 13.68 -5.78
CA MET A 1 0.43 13.71 -4.39
C MET A 1 -1.02 13.35 -4.54
N ALA A 2 -1.52 12.38 -3.77
CA ALA A 2 -2.91 11.93 -3.85
C ALA A 2 -3.90 13.09 -3.71
N ASP A 3 -4.93 13.14 -4.57
CA ASP A 3 -6.03 14.09 -4.44
C ASP A 3 -7.00 13.66 -3.33
N GLU A 4 -6.88 14.30 -2.17
CA GLU A 4 -7.75 14.06 -1.00
C GLU A 4 -9.22 14.45 -1.25
N SER A 5 -9.51 15.29 -2.24
CA SER A 5 -10.88 15.76 -2.51
C SER A 5 -11.79 14.67 -3.10
N LEU A 6 -11.20 13.63 -3.68
CA LEU A 6 -11.91 12.46 -4.17
C LEU A 6 -11.99 11.33 -3.15
N ARG A 7 -11.57 11.52 -1.90
CA ARG A 7 -11.66 10.46 -0.89
C ARG A 7 -12.79 10.70 0.09
N MET A 8 -13.34 9.59 0.58
CA MET A 8 -14.08 9.59 1.81
C MET A 8 -13.18 10.07 2.97
N PRO A 9 -13.73 10.63 4.05
CA PRO A 9 -12.92 11.00 5.20
C PRO A 9 -12.19 9.78 5.77
N SER A 10 -10.91 9.96 6.10
CA SER A 10 -10.14 8.93 6.81
C SER A 10 -10.79 8.57 8.15
N VAL A 11 -10.67 7.32 8.53
CA VAL A 11 -11.31 6.75 9.72
C VAL A 11 -10.24 6.28 10.69
N LEU A 12 -10.41 6.63 11.97
CA LEU A 12 -9.58 6.10 13.03
C LEU A 12 -10.07 4.71 13.42
N PHE A 13 -9.35 3.68 12.99
CA PHE A 13 -9.56 2.28 13.34
C PHE A 13 -8.65 1.87 14.51
N ARG A 14 -9.11 0.91 15.31
CA ARG A 14 -8.39 0.41 16.47
C ARG A 14 -8.26 -1.09 16.37
N ALA A 15 -7.04 -1.58 16.22
CA ALA A 15 -6.77 -3.00 16.20
C ALA A 15 -6.00 -3.39 17.44
N VAL A 16 -6.42 -4.48 18.08
CA VAL A 16 -5.73 -5.05 19.23
C VAL A 16 -4.93 -6.26 18.74
N PHE A 17 -3.66 -6.34 19.10
CA PHE A 17 -2.79 -7.44 18.69
C PHE A 17 -2.17 -8.15 19.89
N ASP A 18 -2.07 -9.48 19.79
CA ASP A 18 -1.17 -10.26 20.64
C ASP A 18 0.21 -10.30 19.97
N LEU A 19 1.08 -9.38 20.38
CA LEU A 19 2.48 -9.36 19.91
C LEU A 19 3.37 -10.26 20.79
N GLY A 20 2.79 -11.12 21.61
CA GLY A 20 3.49 -12.03 22.50
C GLY A 20 4.42 -11.29 23.48
N ASN A 21 5.61 -11.87 23.69
CA ASN A 21 6.66 -11.26 24.53
C ASN A 21 7.60 -10.34 23.76
N ILE A 22 7.25 -9.95 22.53
CA ILE A 22 8.09 -9.09 21.72
C ILE A 22 8.19 -7.73 22.38
N THR A 23 9.39 -7.42 22.85
CA THR A 23 9.71 -6.06 23.27
C THR A 23 10.04 -5.27 22.02
N ALA A 24 9.26 -4.22 21.76
CA ALA A 24 9.54 -3.27 20.70
C ALA A 24 11.02 -2.86 20.70
N LEU A 25 11.58 -2.66 19.52
CA LEU A 25 12.93 -2.17 19.36
C LEU A 25 13.09 -0.82 20.09
N PRO A 26 14.31 -0.50 20.56
CA PRO A 26 14.54 0.75 21.26
C PRO A 26 14.06 1.95 20.45
N PRO A 27 13.39 2.94 21.06
CA PRO A 27 12.91 4.11 20.34
C PRO A 27 14.08 4.86 19.71
N ARG A 28 13.88 5.36 18.48
CA ARG A 28 14.91 6.07 17.69
C ARG A 28 16.14 5.22 17.39
N ALA A 29 15.95 3.93 17.11
CA ALA A 29 17.03 3.05 16.69
C ALA A 29 17.62 3.41 15.31
N LEU A 30 16.85 4.10 14.45
CA LEU A 30 17.28 4.54 13.14
C LEU A 30 18.11 5.84 13.18
N PRO A 31 19.05 6.04 12.23
CA PRO A 31 19.81 7.27 12.11
C PRO A 31 18.94 8.50 11.83
N ARG A 32 19.48 9.69 12.08
CA ARG A 32 18.80 10.95 11.79
C ARG A 32 18.61 11.11 10.27
N GLY A 33 17.39 11.43 9.85
CA GLY A 33 16.97 11.46 8.45
C GLY A 33 16.28 10.19 7.97
N PHE A 34 16.25 9.13 8.79
CA PHE A 34 15.66 7.83 8.49
C PHE A 34 14.57 7.45 9.51
N GLU A 35 13.99 8.42 10.22
CA GLU A 35 13.06 8.13 11.31
C GLU A 35 11.64 7.74 10.85
N ASN A 36 11.31 7.91 9.58
CA ASN A 36 9.96 7.65 9.02
C ASN A 36 10.03 6.80 7.74
N PRO A 37 10.51 5.54 7.82
CA PRO A 37 10.43 4.62 6.68
C PRO A 37 8.97 4.26 6.36
N SER A 38 8.71 3.94 5.09
CA SER A 38 7.59 3.07 4.72
C SER A 38 7.97 1.62 5.05
N LEU A 39 7.03 0.85 5.60
CA LEU A 39 7.26 -0.54 6.01
C LEU A 39 6.19 -1.43 5.41
N MET A 40 6.62 -2.49 4.72
CA MET A 40 5.75 -3.55 4.22
C MET A 40 6.30 -4.89 4.67
N ALA A 41 5.40 -5.83 4.92
CA ALA A 41 5.71 -7.24 5.15
C ALA A 41 4.96 -8.06 4.09
N ASP A 42 5.60 -9.10 3.61
CA ASP A 42 5.03 -10.02 2.63
C ASP A 42 5.47 -11.44 2.99
N TRP A 43 4.57 -12.41 2.82
CA TRP A 43 4.83 -13.82 3.01
C TRP A 43 4.60 -14.53 1.68
N ASP A 44 5.62 -15.24 1.20
CA ASP A 44 5.45 -16.02 -0.02
C ASP A 44 4.69 -17.34 0.22
N GLU A 45 4.36 -18.07 -0.86
CA GLU A 45 3.64 -19.35 -0.77
C GLU A 45 4.37 -20.41 0.10
N ASP A 46 5.69 -20.28 0.24
CA ASP A 46 6.55 -21.14 1.06
C ASP A 46 6.78 -20.57 2.48
N HIS A 47 6.04 -19.52 2.86
CA HIS A 47 6.10 -18.79 4.13
C HIS A 47 7.46 -18.11 4.39
N ALA A 48 8.22 -17.77 3.34
CA ALA A 48 9.36 -16.89 3.48
C ALA A 48 8.87 -15.48 3.79
N LEU A 49 9.44 -14.86 4.84
CA LEU A 49 9.10 -13.51 5.24
C LEU A 49 10.00 -12.49 4.53
N GLY A 50 9.39 -11.59 3.78
CA GLY A 50 9.98 -10.36 3.26
C GLY A 50 9.60 -9.14 4.10
N ILE A 51 10.57 -8.29 4.42
CA ILE A 51 10.32 -6.95 4.97
C ILE A 51 10.98 -5.91 4.07
N THR A 52 10.18 -4.99 3.55
CA THR A 52 10.63 -3.84 2.78
C THR A 52 10.68 -2.61 3.68
N VAL A 53 11.83 -1.93 3.68
CA VAL A 53 12.06 -0.67 4.39
C VAL A 53 12.35 0.41 3.35
N GLY A 54 11.33 1.21 3.04
CA GLY A 54 11.39 2.25 2.01
C GLY A 54 11.70 3.63 2.58
N PHE A 55 12.53 4.39 1.86
CA PHE A 55 12.80 5.80 2.09
C PHE A 55 12.75 6.54 0.75
N ASP A 56 12.60 7.87 0.76
CA ASP A 56 12.65 8.71 -0.46
C ASP A 56 13.92 8.52 -1.32
N SER A 57 14.98 7.96 -0.74
CA SER A 57 16.29 7.79 -1.38
C SER A 57 16.59 6.35 -1.83
N GLY A 58 15.67 5.40 -1.56
CA GLY A 58 15.83 3.99 -1.90
C GLY A 58 15.21 3.08 -0.85
N GLU A 59 15.37 1.78 -1.04
CA GLU A 59 14.75 0.75 -0.23
C GLU A 59 15.77 -0.32 0.20
N LEU A 60 15.48 -0.95 1.34
CA LEU A 60 16.16 -2.15 1.82
C LEU A 60 15.13 -3.27 1.92
N HIS A 61 15.38 -4.38 1.23
CA HIS A 61 14.56 -5.58 1.31
C HIS A 61 15.31 -6.62 2.14
N VAL A 62 14.69 -7.13 3.20
CA VAL A 62 15.23 -8.20 4.04
C VAL A 62 14.34 -9.42 3.89
N ILE A 63 14.91 -10.55 3.48
CA ILE A 63 14.18 -11.79 3.21
C ILE A 63 14.72 -12.87 4.15
N ILE A 64 13.82 -13.62 4.77
CA ILE A 64 14.17 -14.80 5.55
C ILE A 64 13.62 -16.05 4.86
N GLU A 65 14.50 -16.73 4.13
CA GLU A 65 14.26 -18.02 3.51
C GLU A 65 15.02 -19.09 4.30
N ASP A 66 14.40 -20.23 4.61
CA ASP A 66 15.04 -21.40 5.26
C ASP A 66 15.75 -21.17 6.62
N GLY A 67 15.54 -20.02 7.28
CA GLY A 67 16.24 -19.72 8.53
C GLY A 67 17.24 -18.57 8.44
N GLU A 68 17.76 -18.27 7.25
CA GLU A 68 18.88 -17.34 7.08
C GLU A 68 18.40 -16.01 6.49
N PRO A 69 18.57 -14.88 7.21
CA PRO A 69 18.22 -13.57 6.68
C PRO A 69 19.24 -13.14 5.60
N THR A 70 18.72 -12.79 4.44
CA THR A 70 19.45 -12.11 3.35
C THR A 70 18.86 -10.72 3.13
N PHE A 71 19.59 -9.84 2.46
CA PHE A 71 19.09 -8.51 2.12
C PHE A 71 19.71 -7.95 0.86
N HIS A 72 19.00 -7.04 0.20
CA HIS A 72 19.49 -6.26 -0.95
C HIS A 72 18.87 -4.86 -0.97
N PHE A 73 19.39 -3.97 -1.82
CA PHE A 73 18.94 -2.57 -1.89
C PHE A 73 18.28 -2.27 -3.23
N HIS A 74 17.36 -1.32 -3.22
CA HIS A 74 16.85 -0.66 -4.42
C HIS A 74 17.14 0.84 -4.33
N GLY A 75 17.55 1.47 -5.42
CA GLY A 75 17.87 2.89 -5.43
C GLY A 75 18.56 3.35 -6.72
N PRO A 76 18.97 4.63 -6.80
CA PRO A 76 19.70 5.14 -7.95
C PRO A 76 21.12 4.56 -7.99
N GLY A 77 21.28 3.38 -8.60
CA GLY A 77 22.54 2.63 -8.65
C GLY A 77 22.31 1.15 -9.00
N ASP A 78 23.36 0.33 -8.89
CA ASP A 78 23.22 -1.12 -8.94
C ASP A 78 22.55 -1.61 -7.64
N GLU A 79 21.66 -2.60 -7.72
CA GLU A 79 20.91 -3.18 -6.56
C GLU A 79 21.80 -3.73 -5.43
N ALA A 80 23.08 -3.97 -5.73
CA ALA A 80 24.07 -4.43 -4.75
C ALA A 80 24.65 -3.31 -3.88
N ASP A 81 24.54 -2.05 -4.31
CA ASP A 81 25.15 -0.91 -3.65
C ASP A 81 24.09 -0.12 -2.86
N SER A 82 24.32 0.03 -1.55
CA SER A 82 23.45 0.87 -0.73
C SER A 82 23.41 2.30 -1.26
N PRO A 83 22.22 2.92 -1.36
CA PRO A 83 22.10 4.32 -1.75
C PRO A 83 22.54 5.30 -0.64
N TRP A 84 22.90 4.80 0.55
CA TRP A 84 23.22 5.61 1.73
C TRP A 84 24.68 5.51 2.17
N GLY A 85 25.10 6.45 3.03
CA GLY A 85 26.43 6.44 3.63
C GLY A 85 26.68 5.19 4.48
N THR A 86 27.92 4.68 4.48
CA THR A 86 28.28 3.40 5.11
C THR A 86 27.82 3.24 6.56
N SER A 87 27.90 4.29 7.38
CA SER A 87 27.46 4.24 8.78
C SER A 87 25.95 4.09 8.93
N ASP A 88 25.19 4.79 8.08
CA ASP A 88 23.74 4.79 8.12
C ASP A 88 23.22 3.47 7.57
N THR A 89 23.79 2.99 6.45
CA THR A 89 23.54 1.66 5.88
C THR A 89 23.69 0.56 6.94
N ALA A 90 24.80 0.53 7.68
CA ALA A 90 25.04 -0.49 8.69
C ALA A 90 23.99 -0.45 9.82
N ALA A 91 23.56 0.74 10.23
CA ALA A 91 22.54 0.92 11.26
C ALA A 91 21.14 0.50 10.76
N ILE A 92 20.77 0.89 9.54
CA ILE A 92 19.49 0.55 8.90
C ILE A 92 19.38 -0.96 8.72
N VAL A 93 20.40 -1.62 8.15
CA VAL A 93 20.42 -3.08 7.98
C VAL A 93 20.32 -3.81 9.31
N ALA A 94 21.10 -3.39 10.32
CA ALA A 94 21.05 -4.02 11.63
C ALA A 94 19.69 -3.84 12.32
N TRP A 95 19.03 -2.70 12.12
CA TRP A 95 17.67 -2.47 12.61
C TRP A 95 16.64 -3.33 11.87
N ALA A 96 16.67 -3.33 10.53
CA ALA A 96 15.75 -4.06 9.69
C ALA A 96 15.83 -5.58 9.94
N MET A 97 17.04 -6.16 9.98
CA MET A 97 17.22 -7.57 10.31
C MET A 97 16.64 -7.95 11.67
N ARG A 98 16.71 -7.05 12.66
CA ARG A 98 16.11 -7.29 13.97
C ARG A 98 14.59 -7.19 13.93
N LEU A 99 14.05 -6.23 13.18
CA LEU A 99 12.61 -6.12 12.94
C LEU A 99 12.09 -7.40 12.28
N THR A 100 12.68 -7.82 11.16
CA THR A 100 12.28 -9.04 10.43
C THR A 100 12.36 -10.29 11.31
N ALA A 101 13.41 -10.43 12.11
CA ALA A 101 13.53 -11.54 13.05
C ALA A 101 12.44 -11.54 14.14
N LEU A 102 11.98 -10.37 14.60
CA LEU A 102 10.87 -10.28 15.55
C LEU A 102 9.53 -10.60 14.88
N VAL A 103 9.27 -10.06 13.69
CA VAL A 103 8.04 -10.32 12.93
C VAL A 103 7.90 -11.81 12.62
N ARG A 104 8.99 -12.49 12.30
CA ARG A 104 8.98 -13.94 12.08
C ARG A 104 8.47 -14.77 13.26
N GLU A 105 8.64 -14.28 14.49
CA GLU A 105 8.16 -14.99 15.68
C GLU A 105 6.64 -14.83 15.89
N LEU A 106 5.96 -14.03 15.05
CA LEU A 106 4.52 -13.83 15.04
C LEU A 106 3.89 -14.61 13.88
N GLU A 107 3.71 -15.92 14.08
CA GLU A 107 3.22 -16.84 13.03
C GLU A 107 1.83 -16.45 12.49
N ASP A 108 0.94 -15.93 13.34
CA ASP A 108 -0.44 -15.58 12.96
C ASP A 108 -0.63 -14.08 12.63
N LEU A 109 0.47 -13.32 12.42
CA LEU A 109 0.36 -11.87 12.25
C LEU A 109 -0.39 -11.48 10.97
N GLU A 110 -0.07 -12.10 9.85
CA GLU A 110 -0.73 -11.87 8.56
C GLU A 110 -2.23 -12.12 8.67
N ASP A 111 -2.62 -13.34 9.08
CA ASP A 111 -4.01 -13.71 9.34
C ASP A 111 -4.75 -12.74 10.28
N THR A 112 -4.07 -12.27 11.34
CA THR A 112 -4.68 -11.32 12.30
C THR A 112 -4.89 -9.94 11.67
N VAL A 113 -4.00 -9.51 10.78
CA VAL A 113 -4.15 -8.24 10.04
C VAL A 113 -5.28 -8.36 9.02
N ASP A 114 -5.39 -9.48 8.32
CA ASP A 114 -6.49 -9.77 7.39
C ASP A 114 -7.84 -9.73 8.09
N ASP A 115 -7.97 -10.44 9.22
CA ASP A 115 -9.17 -10.42 10.06
C ASP A 115 -9.53 -8.99 10.52
N ALA A 116 -8.51 -8.19 10.86
CA ALA A 116 -8.74 -6.80 11.26
C ALA A 116 -9.22 -5.93 10.08
N ALA A 117 -8.69 -6.13 8.89
CA ALA A 117 -9.13 -5.47 7.66
C ALA A 117 -10.57 -5.86 7.29
N ASP A 118 -10.92 -7.15 7.37
CA ASP A 118 -12.29 -7.66 7.15
C ASP A 118 -13.32 -7.01 8.09
N TRP A 119 -12.93 -6.77 9.35
CA TRP A 119 -13.79 -6.07 10.31
C TRP A 119 -13.97 -4.60 9.93
N TYR A 120 -12.90 -3.94 9.50
CA TYR A 120 -12.97 -2.58 8.99
C TYR A 120 -13.90 -2.47 7.78
N ASP A 121 -13.75 -3.36 6.80
CA ASP A 121 -14.60 -3.41 5.59
C ASP A 121 -16.06 -3.73 5.91
N SER A 122 -16.31 -4.46 7.00
CA SER A 122 -17.64 -4.69 7.56
C SER A 122 -18.22 -3.46 8.29
N GLY A 123 -17.49 -2.35 8.35
CA GLY A 123 -17.87 -1.09 9.00
C GLY A 123 -17.67 -1.06 10.51
N LEU A 124 -16.88 -1.98 11.07
CA LEU A 124 -16.50 -1.98 12.48
C LEU A 124 -15.30 -1.07 12.71
N LEU A 125 -15.25 -0.40 13.85
CA LEU A 125 -14.19 0.59 14.16
C LEU A 125 -13.15 0.06 15.17
N ILE A 126 -13.35 -1.16 15.64
CA ILE A 126 -12.45 -1.81 16.58
C ILE A 126 -12.41 -3.31 16.30
N PHE A 127 -11.20 -3.84 16.14
CA PHE A 127 -10.92 -5.26 16.06
C PHE A 127 -10.31 -5.74 17.40
N VAL A 128 -10.77 -6.91 17.86
CA VAL A 128 -10.23 -7.58 19.03
C VAL A 128 -10.13 -9.08 18.72
N PRO A 129 -8.92 -9.67 18.71
CA PRO A 129 -8.74 -11.07 18.37
C PRO A 129 -9.27 -11.96 19.50
N GLU A 130 -9.71 -13.18 19.14
CA GLU A 130 -10.03 -14.20 20.13
C GLU A 130 -8.73 -14.79 20.69
N THR A 131 -8.46 -14.57 21.98
CA THR A 131 -7.23 -15.03 22.63
C THR A 131 -7.47 -15.39 24.10
N GLU A 132 -6.54 -16.18 24.66
CA GLU A 132 -6.43 -16.40 26.10
C GLU A 132 -5.96 -15.12 26.82
N PRO A 133 -6.05 -15.04 28.17
CA PRO A 133 -5.59 -13.87 28.91
C PRO A 133 -4.08 -13.59 28.75
N VAL A 134 -3.75 -12.67 27.86
CA VAL A 134 -2.37 -12.22 27.55
C VAL A 134 -2.27 -10.70 27.57
N ALA A 135 -1.03 -10.18 27.51
CA ALA A 135 -0.82 -8.75 27.31
C ALA A 135 -1.09 -8.42 25.84
N LEU A 136 -1.99 -7.47 25.61
CA LEU A 136 -2.38 -7.05 24.26
C LEU A 136 -1.93 -5.61 24.02
N GLU A 137 -1.53 -5.35 22.79
CA GLU A 137 -1.14 -4.01 22.32
C GLU A 137 -2.30 -3.41 21.51
N LEU A 138 -2.69 -2.18 21.86
CA LEU A 138 -3.66 -1.41 21.09
C LEU A 138 -2.91 -0.57 20.06
N ILE A 139 -3.25 -0.77 18.80
CA ILE A 139 -2.70 -0.02 17.67
C ILE A 139 -3.83 0.84 17.08
N GLU A 140 -3.57 2.14 17.02
CA GLU A 140 -4.48 3.11 16.39
C GLU A 140 -4.00 3.41 14.98
N VAL A 141 -4.85 3.11 13.99
CA VAL A 141 -4.56 3.25 12.55
C VAL A 141 -5.51 4.30 11.99
N LEU A 142 -4.96 5.36 11.40
CA LEU A 142 -5.77 6.29 10.61
C LEU A 142 -5.86 5.75 9.19
N ILE A 143 -6.90 4.97 8.91
CA ILE A 143 -7.10 4.35 7.60
C ILE A 143 -7.57 5.43 6.62
N THR A 144 -6.83 5.57 5.53
CA THR A 144 -7.14 6.46 4.42
C THR A 144 -8.50 6.10 3.83
N GLY A 145 -9.39 7.09 3.70
CA GLY A 145 -10.73 6.83 3.20
C GLY A 145 -10.75 6.34 1.76
N GLU A 146 -11.76 5.55 1.44
CA GLU A 146 -11.97 4.98 0.11
C GLU A 146 -12.09 6.08 -0.95
N LEU A 147 -11.64 5.75 -2.15
CA LEU A 147 -11.80 6.62 -3.30
C LEU A 147 -13.29 6.70 -3.68
N MET A 148 -13.82 7.91 -3.75
CA MET A 148 -15.16 8.16 -4.23
C MET A 148 -15.25 7.78 -5.71
N THR A 149 -16.11 6.81 -5.98
CA THR A 149 -16.51 6.49 -7.35
C THR A 149 -17.13 7.73 -8.00
N LEU A 150 -16.76 8.01 -9.26
CA LEU A 150 -17.45 9.04 -10.04
C LEU A 150 -18.96 8.72 -10.04
N PRO A 151 -19.84 9.64 -9.58
CA PRO A 151 -21.28 9.43 -9.70
C PRO A 151 -21.65 9.42 -11.19
N TRP A 152 -21.74 8.22 -11.75
CA TRP A 152 -22.05 8.04 -13.17
C TRP A 152 -23.52 8.37 -13.43
N LEU A 153 -23.75 9.42 -14.23
CA LEU A 153 -25.10 9.90 -14.55
C LEU A 153 -25.67 9.27 -15.84
N GLY A 154 -24.85 8.55 -16.59
CA GLY A 154 -25.24 7.84 -17.81
C GLY A 154 -25.74 6.41 -17.58
N SER A 155 -26.03 5.70 -18.67
CA SER A 155 -26.34 4.27 -18.64
C SER A 155 -25.07 3.42 -18.66
N GLY A 156 -25.12 2.27 -18.01
CA GLY A 156 -24.08 1.25 -18.10
C GLY A 156 -23.28 1.03 -16.82
N GLU A 157 -22.28 0.17 -16.95
CA GLU A 157 -21.33 -0.21 -15.90
C GLU A 157 -19.95 0.39 -16.20
N ILE A 158 -19.17 0.60 -15.14
CA ILE A 158 -17.79 1.07 -15.21
C ILE A 158 -16.92 0.09 -14.46
N GLU A 159 -15.81 -0.23 -15.11
CA GLU A 159 -14.71 -0.96 -14.52
C GLU A 159 -13.40 -0.28 -14.88
N HIS A 160 -12.32 -0.81 -14.33
CA HIS A 160 -10.98 -0.46 -14.76
C HIS A 160 -10.17 -1.73 -14.93
N ALA A 161 -9.22 -1.70 -15.86
CA ALA A 161 -8.30 -2.82 -16.10
C ALA A 161 -6.87 -2.32 -16.08
N HIS A 162 -6.01 -3.07 -15.40
CA HIS A 162 -4.57 -2.83 -15.40
C HIS A 162 -3.94 -3.36 -16.69
N GLY A 163 -3.07 -2.55 -17.29
CA GLY A 163 -2.14 -2.98 -18.32
C GLY A 163 -0.99 -3.79 -17.72
N ASP A 164 -0.44 -4.69 -18.53
CA ASP A 164 0.75 -5.47 -18.18
C ASP A 164 2.01 -4.77 -18.76
N ASP A 165 2.20 -3.50 -18.38
CA ASP A 165 3.28 -2.64 -18.88
C ASP A 165 4.08 -1.96 -17.75
N GLU A 166 5.31 -1.55 -18.09
CA GLU A 166 6.26 -0.94 -17.15
C GLU A 166 5.81 0.43 -16.62
N ASN A 167 4.84 1.06 -17.26
CA ASN A 167 4.29 2.35 -16.88
C ASN A 167 2.96 2.26 -16.13
N HIS A 168 2.63 1.07 -15.61
CA HIS A 168 1.48 0.79 -14.75
C HIS A 168 0.16 1.34 -15.29
N SER A 169 -0.10 1.14 -16.59
CA SER A 169 -1.25 1.75 -17.23
C SER A 169 -2.58 1.20 -16.67
N ILE A 170 -3.59 2.07 -16.63
CA ILE A 170 -4.96 1.70 -16.28
C ILE A 170 -5.88 2.18 -17.40
N ALA A 171 -6.73 1.28 -17.87
CA ALA A 171 -7.81 1.58 -18.79
C ALA A 171 -9.12 1.77 -18.03
N LEU A 172 -9.82 2.89 -18.28
CA LEU A 172 -11.18 3.10 -17.85
C LEU A 172 -12.14 2.46 -18.84
N LEU A 173 -12.97 1.55 -18.34
CA LEU A 173 -13.90 0.74 -19.12
C LEU A 173 -15.33 1.24 -18.94
N TRP A 174 -16.11 1.21 -20.02
CA TRP A 174 -17.52 1.53 -19.98
C TRP A 174 -18.33 0.55 -20.82
N ASN A 175 -19.41 0.06 -20.23
CA ASN A 175 -20.33 -0.88 -20.85
C ASN A 175 -21.77 -0.37 -20.79
N PRO A 176 -22.31 0.24 -21.86
CA PRO A 176 -23.66 0.80 -21.84
C PRO A 176 -24.77 -0.25 -21.70
N ASP A 177 -24.53 -1.48 -22.14
CA ASP A 177 -25.58 -2.46 -22.42
C ASP A 177 -25.51 -3.73 -21.56
N GLY A 178 -24.39 -3.99 -20.86
CA GLY A 178 -24.19 -5.09 -19.91
C GLY A 178 -23.43 -6.30 -20.50
N PRO A 179 -24.03 -7.14 -21.37
CA PRO A 179 -23.37 -8.35 -21.87
C PRO A 179 -22.47 -8.11 -23.09
N GLU A 180 -22.33 -6.87 -23.57
CA GLU A 180 -21.35 -6.53 -24.62
C GLU A 180 -19.94 -6.40 -24.02
N GLU A 181 -18.90 -6.40 -24.87
CA GLU A 181 -17.53 -6.15 -24.43
C GLU A 181 -17.37 -4.72 -23.91
N ASP A 182 -16.64 -4.60 -22.80
CA ASP A 182 -16.27 -3.32 -22.22
C ASP A 182 -15.46 -2.48 -23.20
N ARG A 183 -15.83 -1.19 -23.28
CA ARG A 183 -15.18 -0.25 -24.19
C ARG A 183 -14.21 0.61 -23.40
N ILE A 184 -12.94 0.61 -23.79
CA ILE A 184 -11.96 1.53 -23.22
C ILE A 184 -12.34 2.95 -23.63
N ILE A 185 -12.69 3.80 -22.66
CA ILE A 185 -13.04 5.20 -22.90
C ILE A 185 -11.91 6.17 -22.56
N ALA A 186 -11.00 5.79 -21.67
CA ALA A 186 -9.80 6.53 -21.35
C ALA A 186 -8.67 5.60 -20.89
N THR A 187 -7.43 6.07 -20.98
CA THR A 187 -6.24 5.40 -20.44
C THR A 187 -5.43 6.39 -19.63
N ALA A 188 -4.89 5.94 -18.50
CA ALA A 188 -3.98 6.68 -17.65
C ALA A 188 -2.68 5.88 -17.50
N SER A 189 -1.54 6.56 -17.49
CA SER A 189 -0.22 5.94 -17.31
C SER A 189 0.81 6.94 -16.81
N GLU A 190 1.92 6.46 -16.26
CA GLU A 190 3.06 7.31 -15.94
C GLU A 190 4.01 7.50 -17.15
N ASP A 191 4.46 8.72 -17.37
CA ASP A 191 5.52 9.01 -18.33
C ASP A 191 6.88 8.66 -17.69
N LEU A 192 7.55 7.62 -18.19
CA LEU A 192 8.79 7.11 -17.61
C LEU A 192 9.97 8.11 -17.65
N GLU A 193 9.94 9.13 -18.50
CA GLU A 193 11.00 10.14 -18.59
C GLU A 193 10.79 11.26 -17.56
N THR A 194 9.54 11.63 -17.31
CA THR A 194 9.18 12.82 -16.55
C THR A 194 8.49 12.53 -15.22
N GLY A 195 8.01 11.30 -15.00
CA GLY A 195 7.13 10.91 -13.89
C GLY A 195 5.74 11.56 -13.95
N ALA A 196 5.38 12.18 -15.08
CA ALA A 196 4.10 12.87 -15.22
C ALA A 196 2.99 11.88 -15.56
N ILE A 197 1.81 12.08 -15.00
CA ILE A 197 0.64 11.25 -15.31
C ILE A 197 0.04 11.74 -16.63
N LEU A 198 -0.17 10.79 -17.54
CA LEU A 198 -0.75 11.02 -18.86
C LEU A 198 -2.11 10.37 -18.92
N VAL A 199 -3.16 11.17 -19.02
CA VAL A 199 -4.54 10.69 -19.21
C VAL A 199 -5.05 11.06 -20.59
N THR A 200 -5.50 10.05 -21.34
CA THR A 200 -5.90 10.19 -22.73
C THR A 200 -7.28 9.58 -22.96
N ALA A 201 -8.17 10.32 -23.62
CA ALA A 201 -9.44 9.80 -24.10
C ALA A 201 -9.24 8.89 -25.32
N SER A 202 -9.96 7.77 -25.34
CA SER A 202 -10.05 6.90 -26.52
C SER A 202 -10.70 7.62 -27.71
N ALA A 203 -10.24 7.30 -28.91
CA ALA A 203 -10.83 7.83 -30.12
C ALA A 203 -12.25 7.27 -30.34
N GLY A 204 -13.21 8.13 -30.67
CA GLY A 204 -14.56 7.73 -31.05
C GLY A 204 -15.53 7.48 -29.89
N VAL A 205 -15.17 7.83 -28.65
CA VAL A 205 -16.07 7.76 -27.50
C VAL A 205 -17.25 8.73 -27.67
N ASP A 206 -18.47 8.22 -27.51
CA ASP A 206 -19.68 9.03 -27.43
C ASP A 206 -19.91 9.51 -26.01
N TRP A 207 -19.33 10.67 -25.69
CA TRP A 207 -19.44 11.30 -24.37
C TRP A 207 -20.88 11.68 -24.00
N ALA A 208 -21.76 11.89 -24.99
CA ALA A 208 -23.17 12.16 -24.72
C ALA A 208 -23.89 10.89 -24.22
N ALA A 209 -23.50 9.71 -24.71
CA ALA A 209 -24.03 8.43 -24.24
C ALA A 209 -23.45 8.01 -22.88
N VAL A 210 -22.17 8.33 -22.65
CA VAL A 210 -21.50 8.24 -21.33
C VAL A 210 -22.23 9.09 -20.28
N GLY A 211 -22.80 10.24 -20.67
CA GLY A 211 -23.60 11.09 -19.79
C GLY A 211 -22.78 12.08 -18.96
N LEU A 212 -21.48 12.20 -19.23
CA LEU A 212 -20.55 13.17 -18.64
C LEU A 212 -19.64 13.77 -19.71
N GLU A 213 -19.15 15.00 -19.48
CA GLU A 213 -18.19 15.62 -20.39
C GLU A 213 -16.83 14.92 -20.31
N ALA A 214 -16.15 14.79 -21.46
CA ALA A 214 -14.83 14.16 -21.52
C ALA A 214 -13.84 14.76 -20.51
N ALA A 215 -13.81 16.09 -20.38
CA ALA A 215 -12.89 16.77 -19.48
C ALA A 215 -13.14 16.40 -18.00
N GLU A 216 -14.42 16.21 -17.62
CA GLU A 216 -14.80 15.81 -16.25
C GLU A 216 -14.37 14.37 -15.97
N VAL A 217 -14.62 13.45 -16.91
CA VAL A 217 -14.21 12.05 -16.76
C VAL A 217 -12.68 11.91 -16.72
N LEU A 218 -11.96 12.60 -17.61
CA LEU A 218 -10.50 12.53 -17.64
C LEU A 218 -9.85 13.13 -16.39
N HIS A 219 -10.41 14.24 -15.87
CA HIS A 219 -9.90 14.84 -14.64
C HIS A 219 -10.14 13.95 -13.42
N TRP A 220 -11.34 13.37 -13.30
CA TRP A 220 -11.60 12.35 -12.28
C TRP A 220 -10.68 11.15 -12.44
N PHE A 221 -10.44 10.68 -13.67
CA PHE A 221 -9.63 9.48 -13.92
C PHE A 221 -8.13 9.71 -13.64
N GLU A 222 -7.63 10.93 -13.87
CA GLU A 222 -6.29 11.36 -13.43
C GLU A 222 -6.15 11.24 -11.91
N ALA A 223 -7.10 11.81 -11.17
CA ALA A 223 -7.08 11.76 -9.72
C ALA A 223 -7.37 10.33 -9.20
N PHE A 224 -8.17 9.52 -9.91
CA PHE A 224 -8.33 8.09 -9.64
C PHE A 224 -6.99 7.37 -9.77
N TYR A 225 -6.28 7.56 -10.88
CA TYR A 225 -4.99 6.93 -11.15
C TYR A 225 -3.96 7.31 -10.08
N GLU A 226 -3.87 8.59 -9.72
CA GLU A 226 -3.01 9.07 -8.64
C GLU A 226 -3.32 8.34 -7.33
N ASN A 227 -4.58 8.27 -6.95
CA ASN A 227 -5.02 7.70 -5.69
C ASN A 227 -4.85 6.18 -5.65
N HIS A 228 -5.13 5.48 -6.76
CA HIS A 228 -5.04 4.03 -6.88
C HIS A 228 -3.59 3.53 -6.76
N HIS A 229 -2.62 4.31 -7.24
CA HIS A 229 -1.19 3.96 -7.13
C HIS A 229 -0.54 4.38 -5.81
N SER A 230 -1.14 5.31 -5.06
CA SER A 230 -0.46 5.96 -3.93
C SER A 230 -1.02 5.62 -2.55
N SER A 231 -2.16 4.94 -2.46
CA SER A 231 -2.69 4.52 -1.16
C SER A 231 -2.53 3.03 -0.94
N LEU A 232 -1.94 2.72 0.20
CA LEU A 232 -1.98 1.40 0.79
C LEU A 232 -3.43 0.95 1.07
N SER A 233 -3.69 -0.33 0.92
CA SER A 233 -4.93 -0.97 1.36
C SER A 233 -5.12 -0.80 2.88
N PRO A 234 -6.33 -1.02 3.43
CA PRO A 234 -6.54 -1.03 4.88
C PRO A 234 -5.61 -2.02 5.60
N GLU A 235 -5.45 -3.22 5.04
CA GLU A 235 -4.56 -4.29 5.51
C GLU A 235 -3.10 -3.81 5.57
N GLU A 236 -2.57 -3.27 4.47
CA GLU A 236 -1.21 -2.74 4.39
C GLU A 236 -0.99 -1.59 5.39
N GLN A 237 -1.98 -0.70 5.57
CA GLN A 237 -1.91 0.38 6.56
C GLN A 237 -1.90 -0.16 8.01
N ILE A 238 -2.65 -1.21 8.30
CA ILE A 238 -2.66 -1.88 9.59
C ILE A 238 -1.31 -2.57 9.83
N MET A 239 -0.82 -3.36 8.86
CA MET A 239 0.48 -4.03 8.91
C MET A 239 1.61 -3.02 9.15
N GLN A 240 1.65 -1.93 8.38
CA GLN A 240 2.66 -0.88 8.56
C GLN A 240 2.67 -0.35 10.00
N LYS A 241 1.50 -0.13 10.62
CA LYS A 241 1.44 0.36 12.00
C LYS A 241 1.89 -0.68 13.02
N VAL A 242 1.64 -1.96 12.78
CA VAL A 242 2.22 -3.05 13.58
C VAL A 242 3.75 -3.05 13.47
N LEU A 243 4.27 -2.96 12.25
CA LEU A 243 5.71 -2.93 11.99
C LEU A 243 6.39 -1.71 12.62
N GLU A 244 5.77 -0.53 12.53
CA GLU A 244 6.25 0.69 13.21
C GLU A 244 6.33 0.49 14.73
N ARG A 245 5.30 -0.15 15.31
CA ARG A 245 5.23 -0.43 16.74
C ARG A 245 6.33 -1.39 17.18
N ILE A 246 6.52 -2.51 16.48
CA ILE A 246 7.61 -3.46 16.74
C ILE A 246 8.97 -2.80 16.50
N GLY A 247 9.07 -1.96 15.47
CA GLY A 247 10.27 -1.23 15.06
C GLY A 247 10.68 -0.09 16.00
N GLY A 248 9.84 0.28 16.96
CA GLY A 248 10.10 1.38 17.90
C GLY A 248 10.01 2.77 17.26
N LEU A 249 9.17 2.91 16.23
CA LEU A 249 8.95 4.15 15.48
C LEU A 249 7.72 4.94 15.98
N SER A 250 6.89 4.33 16.83
CA SER A 250 5.69 4.92 17.45
C SER A 250 5.51 4.59 18.93
#